data_AF-A0A3A6I239-F1
#
_entry.id   AF-A0A3A6I239-F1
#
_cell.length_a   1.000
_cell.length_b   1.000
_cell.length_c   1.000
_cell.angle_alpha   90.00
_cell.angle_beta   90.00
_cell.angle_gamma   90.00
#
_symmetry.space_group_name_H-M   'P 1'
#
loop_
_entity.id
_entity.type
_entity.pdbx_description
1 polymer ?
#
loop_
_entity_poly.entity_id
_entity_poly.type
_entity_poly.pdbx_seq_one_letter_code
_entity_poly.pdbx_strand_id
1 'polypeptide(L)'
;MNMEAKHSEEIKNKRDIVMDLSDTETTAKICRALSSETRLEILKCLVAKSMTISELAEAFYLPMSSMCLHIKTLKEANLITVIPKPGMRGSQKLCGIKTANVSLDVFAHVSKITRKPPVFVNMPIGHYCNCEISPPCGIASAVSYLYYEDTPYGFYSPDRTDASLLWFTKGYLEYQFSNYSLLQDKPAQIEFSFEACSEAPGYNNNWPSDITFELNHKKVVTFLTKGDYGGRKGIYNPSWWSESNTQFGEYKKIHVTHHGCYMDNQKVSDETIESLGLLDNYFFSFILKVDDDSQHIGGMNLFGKHFGDYAQDIVMKVEYENS
;
A
#
# COMPACT_ATOMS: atom_id res chain seq x y z
N MET A 1 23.09 1.51 -13.76
CA MET A 1 22.38 1.84 -12.52
C MET A 1 21.81 3.24 -12.68
N ASN A 2 20.49 3.35 -12.89
CA ASN A 2 19.84 4.59 -13.31
C ASN A 2 19.98 5.71 -12.28
N MET A 3 20.12 6.96 -12.75
CA MET A 3 20.14 8.16 -11.90
C MET A 3 18.91 8.26 -11.00
N GLU A 4 17.74 7.79 -11.47
CA GLU A 4 16.50 7.74 -10.69
C GLU A 4 16.57 6.79 -9.50
N ALA A 5 17.19 5.61 -9.67
CA ALA A 5 17.36 4.64 -8.59
C ALA A 5 18.27 5.18 -7.49
N LYS A 6 19.34 5.91 -7.86
CA LYS A 6 20.27 6.54 -6.92
C LYS A 6 19.62 7.71 -6.14
N HIS A 7 18.77 8.50 -6.81
CA HIS A 7 18.04 9.60 -6.18
C HIS A 7 16.99 9.09 -5.18
N SER A 8 16.35 7.95 -5.49
CA SER A 8 15.35 7.31 -4.61
C SER A 8 15.96 6.72 -3.33
N GLU A 9 17.20 6.23 -3.36
CA GLU A 9 17.92 5.74 -2.16
C GLU A 9 18.41 6.88 -1.25
N GLU A 10 18.83 8.03 -1.80
CA GLU A 10 19.27 9.18 -1.00
C GLU A 10 18.13 9.90 -0.25
N ILE A 11 16.89 9.75 -0.71
CA ILE A 11 15.70 10.26 -0.02
C ILE A 11 15.36 9.40 1.21
N LYS A 12 15.61 8.08 1.18
CA LYS A 12 15.26 7.14 2.27
C LYS A 12 15.92 7.42 3.62
N ASN A 13 17.01 8.20 3.67
CA ASN A 13 17.71 8.54 4.91
C ASN A 13 17.44 9.97 5.43
N LYS A 14 16.59 10.75 4.76
CA LYS A 14 16.24 12.12 5.17
C LYS A 14 14.98 12.09 6.04
N ARG A 15 14.95 12.94 7.07
CA ARG A 15 13.82 12.99 8.01
C ARG A 15 12.75 13.95 7.50
N ASP A 16 11.48 13.59 7.70
CA ASP A 16 10.38 14.52 7.46
C ASP A 16 10.18 15.46 8.66
N ILE A 17 9.71 16.67 8.37
CA ILE A 17 9.29 17.65 9.38
C ILE A 17 7.77 17.79 9.27
N VAL A 18 7.07 17.44 10.33
CA VAL A 18 5.63 17.71 10.50
C VAL A 18 5.50 18.80 11.56
N MET A 19 4.90 19.92 11.17
CA MET A 19 4.62 21.07 12.03
C MET A 19 3.16 21.07 12.43
N ASP A 20 2.86 21.66 13.59
CA ASP A 20 1.51 21.91 14.05
C ASP A 20 1.41 23.27 14.76
N LEU A 21 0.21 23.64 15.20
CA LEU A 21 -0.01 24.87 15.96
C LEU A 21 0.03 24.67 17.48
N SER A 22 0.46 23.49 17.96
CA SER A 22 0.71 23.24 19.40
C SER A 22 2.04 23.87 19.84
N ASP A 23 3.05 23.87 18.96
CA ASP A 23 4.32 24.61 19.13
C ASP A 23 4.46 25.69 18.04
N THR A 24 3.74 26.79 18.24
CA THR A 24 3.74 27.93 17.31
C THR A 24 5.12 28.57 17.13
N GLU A 25 6.02 28.47 18.11
CA GLU A 25 7.36 29.04 18.03
C GLU A 25 8.22 28.26 17.03
N THR A 26 8.27 26.93 17.16
CA THR A 26 9.01 26.06 16.24
C THR A 26 8.44 26.14 14.82
N THR A 27 7.11 26.13 14.69
CA THR A 27 6.43 26.27 13.39
C THR A 27 6.76 27.60 12.73
N ALA A 28 6.66 28.72 13.45
CA ALA A 28 7.00 30.04 12.92
C ALA A 28 8.48 30.13 12.50
N LYS A 29 9.38 29.47 13.22
CA LYS A 29 10.82 29.41 12.90
C LYS A 29 11.08 28.73 11.55
N ILE A 30 10.42 27.61 11.28
CA ILE A 30 10.53 26.88 10.01
C ILE A 30 9.88 27.67 8.87
N CYS A 31 8.66 28.19 9.08
CA CYS A 31 7.97 29.02 8.10
C CYS A 31 8.81 30.26 7.72
N ARG A 32 9.45 30.93 8.68
CA ARG A 32 10.34 32.06 8.42
C ARG A 32 11.58 31.64 7.61
N ALA A 33 12.11 30.44 7.82
CA ALA A 33 13.20 29.92 7.00
C ALA A 33 12.75 29.67 5.56
N LEU A 34 11.53 29.19 5.34
CA LEU A 34 10.98 28.91 4.01
C LEU A 34 10.39 30.13 3.29
N SER A 35 10.09 31.22 3.99
CA SER A 35 9.43 32.41 3.41
C SER A 35 10.35 33.31 2.55
N SER A 36 11.57 32.88 2.23
CA SER A 36 12.53 33.65 1.43
C SER A 36 12.89 32.89 0.17
N GLU A 37 12.66 33.53 -0.97
CA GLU A 37 12.99 32.99 -2.29
C GLU A 37 14.46 32.58 -2.41
N THR A 38 15.40 33.41 -1.92
CA THR A 38 16.83 33.08 -1.87
C THR A 38 17.09 31.78 -1.09
N ARG A 39 16.40 31.56 0.03
CA ARG A 39 16.57 30.33 0.82
C ARG A 39 15.97 29.11 0.12
N LEU A 40 14.85 29.27 -0.57
CA LEU A 40 14.25 28.20 -1.38
C LEU A 40 15.17 27.79 -2.53
N GLU A 41 15.79 28.74 -3.23
CA GLU A 41 16.75 28.43 -4.29
C GLU A 41 18.05 27.82 -3.73
N ILE A 42 18.53 28.25 -2.55
CA ILE A 42 19.64 27.57 -1.85
C ILE A 42 19.28 26.10 -1.56
N LEU A 43 18.07 25.83 -1.04
CA LEU A 43 17.61 24.47 -0.78
C LEU A 43 17.58 23.63 -2.06
N LYS A 44 17.08 24.19 -3.17
CA LYS A 44 17.06 23.55 -4.49
C LYS A 44 18.47 23.18 -4.97
N CYS A 45 19.47 24.06 -4.78
CA CYS A 45 20.87 23.72 -5.05
C CYS A 45 21.37 22.56 -4.17
N LEU A 46 21.02 22.60 -2.88
CA LEU A 46 21.44 21.58 -1.90
C LEU A 46 20.73 20.22 -2.07
N VAL A 47 19.58 20.19 -2.75
CA VAL A 47 18.93 18.95 -3.20
C VAL A 47 19.75 18.28 -4.30
N ALA A 48 20.32 19.07 -5.22
CA ALA A 48 21.13 18.55 -6.33
C ALA A 48 22.53 18.09 -5.88
N LYS A 49 23.19 18.84 -4.99
CA LYS A 49 24.50 18.48 -4.44
C LYS A 49 24.83 19.23 -3.14
N SER A 50 25.66 18.64 -2.29
CA SER A 50 26.23 19.36 -1.14
C SER A 50 27.21 20.44 -1.61
N MET A 51 27.17 21.61 -0.98
CA MET A 51 28.01 22.77 -1.34
C MET A 51 28.54 23.45 -0.08
N THR A 52 29.73 24.02 -0.17
CA THR A 52 30.28 24.88 0.88
C THR A 52 29.59 26.24 0.88
N ILE A 53 29.65 26.94 2.02
CA ILE A 53 29.10 28.31 2.14
C ILE A 53 29.71 29.26 1.08
N SER A 54 30.99 29.09 0.75
CA SER A 54 31.67 29.92 -0.25
C SER A 54 31.20 29.63 -1.68
N GLU A 55 31.01 28.37 -2.05
CA GLU A 55 30.46 28.00 -3.36
C GLU A 55 29.02 28.51 -3.53
N LEU A 56 28.21 28.47 -2.46
CA LEU A 56 26.88 29.06 -2.47
C LEU A 56 26.93 30.59 -2.60
N ALA A 57 27.83 31.27 -1.87
CA ALA A 57 27.95 32.72 -1.96
C ALA A 57 28.31 33.17 -3.39
N GLU A 58 29.22 32.44 -4.04
CA GLU A 58 29.61 32.68 -5.43
C GLU A 58 28.47 32.40 -6.41
N ALA A 59 27.79 31.26 -6.29
CA ALA A 59 26.69 30.88 -7.19
C ALA A 59 25.50 31.84 -7.16
N PHE A 60 25.24 32.46 -6.01
CA PHE A 60 24.14 33.41 -5.81
C PHE A 60 24.59 34.88 -5.92
N TYR A 61 25.88 35.14 -6.19
CA TYR A 61 26.46 36.49 -6.21
C TYR A 61 26.18 37.30 -4.93
N LEU A 62 26.20 36.62 -3.78
CA LEU A 62 25.92 37.22 -2.47
C LEU A 62 27.20 37.36 -1.63
N PRO A 63 27.34 38.43 -0.82
CA PRO A 63 28.44 38.53 0.13
C PRO A 63 28.47 37.34 1.10
N MET A 64 29.65 36.88 1.47
CA MET A 64 29.86 35.77 2.43
C MET A 64 29.07 35.95 3.73
N SER A 65 29.00 37.17 4.26
CA SER A 65 28.24 37.49 5.48
C SER A 65 26.74 37.24 5.32
N SER A 66 26.17 37.60 4.17
CA SER A 66 24.76 37.38 3.85
C SER A 66 24.47 35.89 3.68
N MET A 67 25.32 35.17 2.94
CA MET A 67 25.18 33.72 2.77
C MET A 67 25.26 32.98 4.11
N CYS A 68 26.18 33.38 5.02
CA CYS A 68 26.25 32.82 6.37
C CYS A 68 24.93 32.97 7.14
N LEU A 69 24.23 34.09 6.99
CA LEU A 69 22.94 34.33 7.65
C LEU A 69 21.83 33.43 7.10
N HIS A 70 21.77 33.24 5.77
CA HIS A 70 20.84 32.30 5.14
C HIS A 70 21.07 30.87 5.64
N ILE A 71 22.33 30.41 5.64
CA ILE A 71 22.72 29.07 6.11
C ILE A 71 22.43 28.90 7.60
N LYS A 72 22.68 29.91 8.44
CA LYS A 72 22.34 29.87 9.86
C LYS A 72 20.83 29.68 10.06
N THR A 73 20.01 30.45 9.35
CA THR A 73 18.54 30.38 9.43
C THR A 73 18.02 29.00 9.01
N LEU A 74 18.51 28.48 7.88
CA LEU A 74 18.14 27.15 7.38
C LEU A 74 18.57 26.02 8.34
N LYS A 75 19.77 26.14 8.94
CA LYS A 75 20.28 25.18 9.92
C LYS A 75 19.45 25.20 11.21
N GLU A 76 19.12 26.38 11.71
CA GLU A 76 18.32 26.54 12.93
C GLU A 76 16.88 26.04 12.77
N ALA A 77 16.33 26.09 11.55
CA ALA A 77 15.08 25.46 11.16
C ALA A 77 15.20 23.96 10.83
N ASN A 78 16.39 23.38 11.02
CA ASN A 78 16.67 21.96 10.83
C ASN A 78 16.49 21.44 9.38
N LEU A 79 16.46 22.33 8.39
CA LEU A 79 16.27 21.98 6.96
C LEU A 79 17.55 21.47 6.30
N ILE A 80 18.71 21.89 6.82
CA ILE A 80 20.04 21.53 6.29
C ILE A 80 20.96 21.06 7.41
N THR A 81 21.97 20.27 7.05
CA THR A 81 23.14 19.98 7.89
C THR A 81 24.30 20.88 7.50
N VAL A 82 25.17 21.18 8.47
CA VAL A 82 26.40 21.95 8.25
C VAL A 82 27.53 21.25 9.00
N ILE A 83 28.46 20.64 8.26
CA ILE A 83 29.55 19.84 8.81
C ILE A 83 30.90 20.52 8.50
N PRO A 84 31.83 20.61 9.46
CA PRO A 84 33.18 21.10 9.19
C PRO A 84 33.92 20.17 8.21
N LYS A 85 34.58 20.74 7.20
CA LYS A 85 35.42 20.04 6.23
C LYS A 85 36.80 20.71 6.22
N PRO A 86 37.90 19.95 6.32
CA PRO A 86 39.24 20.50 6.14
C PRO A 86 39.40 21.08 4.73
N GLY A 87 39.83 22.34 4.62
CA GLY A 87 40.07 23.03 3.34
C GLY A 87 41.52 23.50 3.21
N MET A 88 41.95 23.80 1.98
CA MET A 88 43.32 24.25 1.67
C MET A 88 43.72 25.58 2.35
N ARG A 89 42.73 26.38 2.77
CA ARG A 89 42.92 27.64 3.53
C ARG A 89 41.92 27.71 4.70
N GLY A 90 42.09 26.84 5.69
CA GLY A 90 41.29 26.81 6.91
C GLY A 90 40.09 25.85 6.85
N SER A 91 39.33 25.78 7.95
CA SER A 91 38.15 24.93 8.07
C SER A 91 36.98 25.50 7.25
N GLN A 92 36.52 24.74 6.25
CA GLN A 92 35.32 25.07 5.48
C GLN A 92 34.09 24.38 6.11
N LYS A 93 32.89 24.86 5.77
CA LYS A 93 31.63 24.26 6.23
C LYS A 93 30.87 23.74 5.02
N LEU A 94 30.66 22.44 4.96
CA LEU A 94 29.88 21.77 3.92
C LEU A 94 28.41 21.73 4.35
N CYS A 95 27.54 22.22 3.48
CA CYS A 95 26.10 22.24 3.67
C CYS A 95 25.44 21.15 2.82
N GLY A 96 24.44 20.46 3.37
CA GLY A 96 23.66 19.45 2.68
C GLY A 96 22.21 19.46 3.13
N ILE A 97 21.29 19.04 2.26
CA ILE A 97 19.87 18.94 2.60
C ILE A 97 19.64 17.85 3.66
N LYS A 98 18.86 18.15 4.70
CA LYS A 98 18.54 17.22 5.80
C LYS A 98 17.13 16.65 5.73
N THR A 99 16.21 17.43 5.18
CA THR A 99 14.77 17.17 5.21
C THR A 99 14.26 16.80 3.83
N ALA A 100 13.39 15.79 3.75
CA ALA A 100 12.73 15.40 2.50
C ALA A 100 11.40 16.16 2.35
N ASN A 101 10.50 16.07 3.33
CA ASN A 101 9.21 16.75 3.31
C ASN A 101 9.02 17.69 4.50
N VAL A 102 8.30 18.80 4.27
CA VAL A 102 7.83 19.72 5.32
C VAL A 102 6.32 19.87 5.16
N SER A 103 5.56 19.56 6.21
CA SER A 103 4.09 19.68 6.24
C SER A 103 3.62 20.46 7.47
N LEU A 104 2.48 21.14 7.36
CA LEU A 104 1.81 21.84 8.47
C LEU A 104 0.42 21.26 8.65
N ASP A 105 0.18 20.62 9.79
CA ASP A 105 -1.15 20.23 10.23
C ASP A 105 -1.76 21.34 11.08
N VAL A 106 -2.64 22.12 10.47
CA VAL A 106 -3.32 23.25 11.10
C VAL A 106 -4.28 22.77 12.19
N PHE A 107 -4.83 21.56 12.11
CA PHE A 107 -5.83 21.05 13.04
C PHE A 107 -5.24 20.18 14.15
N ALA A 108 -3.99 19.72 14.04
CA ALA A 108 -3.32 18.88 15.03
C ALA A 108 -3.50 19.33 16.50
N HIS A 109 -3.51 20.65 16.76
CA HIS A 109 -3.68 21.21 18.10
C HIS A 109 -5.14 21.22 18.63
N VAL A 110 -6.13 21.16 17.74
CA VAL A 110 -7.57 21.09 18.07
C VAL A 110 -8.04 19.64 18.03
N SER A 111 -7.44 18.82 17.19
CA SER A 111 -7.62 17.38 17.19
C SER A 111 -6.82 16.77 18.35
N LYS A 112 -7.42 16.78 19.55
CA LYS A 112 -7.16 15.72 20.55
C LYS A 112 -7.61 14.33 20.06
N ILE A 113 -7.79 14.13 18.75
CA ILE A 113 -7.94 12.82 18.17
C ILE A 113 -6.52 12.27 18.04
N THR A 114 -6.01 11.64 19.08
CA THR A 114 -4.97 10.64 18.92
C THR A 114 -5.58 9.50 18.12
N ARG A 115 -5.75 9.68 16.80
CA ARG A 115 -6.14 8.58 15.93
C ARG A 115 -5.01 7.59 16.00
N LYS A 116 -5.28 6.45 16.65
CA LYS A 116 -4.40 5.31 16.51
C LYS A 116 -4.25 5.06 14.99
N PRO A 117 -3.02 5.05 14.46
CA PRO A 117 -2.83 4.87 13.03
C PRO A 117 -3.46 3.53 12.61
N PRO A 118 -4.03 3.46 11.39
CA PRO A 118 -4.60 2.21 10.92
C PRO A 118 -3.53 1.13 10.89
N VAL A 119 -3.94 -0.10 11.20
CA VAL A 119 -3.07 -1.27 11.11
C VAL A 119 -3.36 -1.98 9.79
N PHE A 120 -2.30 -2.32 9.05
CA PHE A 120 -2.38 -3.09 7.81
C PHE A 120 -1.82 -4.49 8.04
N VAL A 121 -2.54 -5.50 7.56
CA VAL A 121 -2.12 -6.89 7.53
C VAL A 121 -2.20 -7.37 6.09
N ASN A 122 -1.04 -7.75 5.54
CA ASN A 122 -0.95 -8.34 4.21
C ASN A 122 -1.02 -9.86 4.33
N MET A 123 -1.97 -10.49 3.64
CA MET A 123 -2.15 -11.92 3.56
C MET A 123 -1.80 -12.39 2.15
N PRO A 124 -0.65 -13.05 1.93
CA PRO A 124 -0.27 -13.57 0.63
C PRO A 124 -1.33 -14.54 0.10
N ILE A 125 -1.64 -14.47 -1.20
CA ILE A 125 -2.75 -15.25 -1.76
C ILE A 125 -2.52 -16.76 -1.65
N GLY A 126 -1.25 -17.21 -1.60
CA GLY A 126 -0.88 -18.62 -1.42
C GLY A 126 -1.05 -19.17 0.01
N HIS A 127 -1.31 -18.30 1.00
CA HIS A 127 -1.31 -18.64 2.44
C HIS A 127 -2.68 -19.08 2.99
N TYR A 128 -3.61 -19.55 2.14
CA TYR A 128 -4.86 -20.12 2.63
C TYR A 128 -4.59 -21.33 3.55
N CYS A 129 -5.40 -21.48 4.60
CA CYS A 129 -5.31 -22.60 5.53
C CYS A 129 -6.16 -23.79 5.07
N ASN A 130 -7.18 -23.54 4.25
CA ASN A 130 -8.10 -24.54 3.75
C ASN A 130 -8.62 -24.13 2.36
N CYS A 131 -8.94 -25.11 1.51
CA CYS A 131 -9.49 -24.86 0.18
C CYS A 131 -10.24 -26.09 -0.34
N GLU A 132 -11.16 -25.84 -1.26
CA GLU A 132 -11.74 -26.87 -2.12
C GLU A 132 -11.72 -26.32 -3.54
N ILE A 133 -11.14 -27.05 -4.50
CA ILE A 133 -10.82 -26.53 -5.83
C ILE A 133 -11.33 -27.48 -6.89
N SER A 134 -12.14 -26.96 -7.82
CA SER A 134 -12.59 -27.66 -9.02
C SER A 134 -11.91 -27.14 -10.29
N PRO A 135 -11.39 -28.03 -11.16
CA PRO A 135 -10.86 -27.65 -12.47
C PRO A 135 -11.95 -27.11 -13.42
N PRO A 136 -11.58 -26.38 -14.49
CA PRO A 136 -10.26 -25.80 -14.77
C PRO A 136 -9.71 -24.95 -13.63
N CYS A 137 -8.40 -25.08 -13.36
CA CYS A 137 -7.74 -24.41 -12.23
C CYS A 137 -6.22 -24.36 -12.38
N GLY A 138 -5.57 -23.46 -11.66
CA GLY A 138 -4.11 -23.43 -11.59
C GLY A 138 -3.54 -22.40 -10.64
N ILE A 139 -2.22 -22.40 -10.57
CA ILE A 139 -1.44 -21.66 -9.58
C ILE A 139 -0.10 -21.27 -10.20
N ALA A 140 0.24 -19.99 -10.12
CA ALA A 140 1.47 -19.43 -10.68
C ALA A 140 2.18 -18.52 -9.69
N SER A 141 3.50 -18.51 -9.74
CA SER A 141 4.38 -17.60 -9.01
C SER A 141 4.82 -16.45 -9.92
N ALA A 142 5.59 -15.50 -9.40
CA ALA A 142 6.17 -14.44 -10.22
C ALA A 142 7.11 -14.94 -11.35
N VAL A 143 7.61 -16.19 -11.30
CA VAL A 143 8.64 -16.68 -12.22
C VAL A 143 8.24 -17.90 -13.06
N SER A 144 7.20 -18.64 -12.65
CA SER A 144 6.71 -19.81 -13.37
C SER A 144 5.33 -20.25 -12.87
N TYR A 145 4.68 -21.15 -13.62
CA TYR A 145 3.66 -22.02 -13.04
C TYR A 145 4.24 -22.79 -11.85
N LEU A 146 3.44 -22.98 -10.80
CA LEU A 146 3.82 -23.75 -9.61
C LEU A 146 3.43 -25.23 -9.74
N TYR A 147 2.47 -25.54 -10.62
CA TYR A 147 2.08 -26.91 -10.95
C TYR A 147 1.49 -26.98 -12.35
N TYR A 148 1.21 -28.19 -12.83
CA TYR A 148 0.43 -28.38 -14.05
C TYR A 148 -0.97 -27.74 -13.92
N GLU A 149 -1.45 -27.16 -15.00
CA GLU A 149 -2.80 -26.60 -15.09
C GLU A 149 -3.86 -27.71 -15.06
N ASP A 150 -5.09 -27.32 -14.74
CA ASP A 150 -6.29 -28.17 -14.67
C ASP A 150 -6.20 -29.33 -13.67
N THR A 151 -5.32 -29.21 -12.69
CA THR A 151 -5.22 -30.16 -11.59
C THR A 151 -5.18 -29.46 -10.22
N PRO A 152 -6.00 -29.90 -9.25
CA PRO A 152 -6.02 -29.29 -7.91
C PRO A 152 -4.74 -29.53 -7.10
N TYR A 153 -3.86 -30.46 -7.49
CA TYR A 153 -2.68 -30.83 -6.70
C TYR A 153 -1.75 -29.65 -6.40
N GLY A 154 -1.68 -28.66 -7.30
CA GLY A 154 -0.90 -27.44 -7.06
C GLY A 154 -1.34 -26.67 -5.82
N PHE A 155 -2.63 -26.71 -5.47
CA PHE A 155 -3.17 -26.02 -4.29
C PHE A 155 -2.81 -26.71 -2.96
N TYR A 156 -2.30 -27.94 -3.02
CA TYR A 156 -1.85 -28.69 -1.84
C TYR A 156 -0.32 -28.83 -1.80
N SER A 157 0.38 -28.30 -2.81
CA SER A 157 1.84 -28.31 -2.86
C SER A 157 2.44 -27.36 -1.82
N PRO A 158 3.58 -27.69 -1.18
CA PRO A 158 4.32 -26.74 -0.35
C PRO A 158 4.66 -25.43 -1.07
N ASP A 159 4.94 -25.50 -2.37
CA ASP A 159 5.34 -24.34 -3.19
C ASP A 159 4.18 -23.34 -3.41
N ARG A 160 2.94 -23.70 -3.00
CA ARG A 160 1.77 -22.81 -3.06
C ARG A 160 1.99 -21.47 -2.35
N THR A 161 2.89 -21.41 -1.37
CA THR A 161 3.21 -20.17 -0.65
C THR A 161 3.82 -19.09 -1.53
N ASP A 162 4.42 -19.47 -2.67
CA ASP A 162 5.00 -18.55 -3.64
C ASP A 162 3.98 -18.05 -4.69
N ALA A 163 2.70 -18.41 -4.54
CA ALA A 163 1.65 -18.03 -5.45
C ALA A 163 1.52 -16.50 -5.56
N SER A 164 1.38 -16.04 -6.80
CA SER A 164 1.11 -14.66 -7.18
C SER A 164 -0.08 -14.54 -8.15
N LEU A 165 -0.59 -15.66 -8.66
CA LEU A 165 -1.89 -15.78 -9.31
C LEU A 165 -2.50 -17.17 -8.99
N LEU A 166 -3.79 -17.21 -8.68
CA LEU A 166 -4.57 -18.42 -8.45
C LEU A 166 -5.85 -18.36 -9.26
N TRP A 167 -6.27 -19.50 -9.84
CA TRP A 167 -7.55 -19.57 -10.53
C TRP A 167 -8.24 -20.92 -10.39
N PHE A 168 -9.56 -20.91 -10.39
CA PHE A 168 -10.38 -22.12 -10.37
C PHE A 168 -11.81 -21.86 -10.83
N THR A 169 -12.51 -22.91 -11.25
CA THR A 169 -13.89 -22.79 -11.75
C THR A 169 -14.92 -22.74 -10.63
N LYS A 170 -14.76 -23.59 -9.60
CA LYS A 170 -15.65 -23.64 -8.43
C LYS A 170 -14.91 -24.03 -7.17
N GLY A 171 -15.51 -23.71 -6.03
CA GLY A 171 -14.97 -24.02 -4.70
C GLY A 171 -14.55 -22.76 -3.96
N TYR A 172 -13.59 -22.86 -3.05
CA TYR A 172 -13.24 -21.77 -2.14
C TYR A 172 -11.77 -21.76 -1.72
N LEU A 173 -11.33 -20.58 -1.28
CA LEU A 173 -10.08 -20.36 -0.55
C LEU A 173 -10.42 -19.74 0.80
N GLU A 174 -9.93 -20.32 1.89
CA GLU A 174 -10.11 -19.85 3.25
C GLU A 174 -8.77 -19.43 3.87
N TYR A 175 -8.75 -18.24 4.45
CA TYR A 175 -7.58 -17.62 5.08
C TYR A 175 -7.89 -17.29 6.54
N GLN A 176 -6.90 -17.43 7.41
CA GLN A 176 -7.04 -17.03 8.82
C GLN A 176 -6.29 -15.74 9.09
N PHE A 177 -7.03 -14.69 9.44
CA PHE A 177 -6.45 -13.44 9.93
C PHE A 177 -6.40 -13.47 11.45
N SER A 178 -5.24 -13.18 12.04
CA SER A 178 -5.18 -12.94 13.48
C SER A 178 -6.03 -11.72 13.83
N ASN A 179 -6.87 -11.83 14.85
CA ASN A 179 -7.65 -10.70 15.34
C ASN A 179 -6.87 -9.81 16.32
N TYR A 180 -5.58 -10.07 16.53
CA TYR A 180 -4.76 -9.30 17.47
C TYR A 180 -4.82 -7.80 17.20
N SER A 181 -4.81 -7.36 15.93
CA SER A 181 -4.97 -5.95 15.57
C SER A 181 -6.31 -5.39 16.04
N LEU A 182 -7.40 -6.14 15.90
CA LEU A 182 -8.75 -5.76 16.31
C LEU A 182 -8.90 -5.65 17.83
N LEU A 183 -8.06 -6.35 18.60
CA LEU A 183 -8.10 -6.34 20.07
C LEU A 183 -7.23 -5.26 20.71
N GLN A 184 -6.37 -4.59 19.93
CA GLN A 184 -5.49 -3.56 20.47
C GLN A 184 -6.22 -2.24 20.78
N ASP A 185 -7.38 -2.00 20.18
CA ASP A 185 -8.28 -0.86 20.43
C ASP A 185 -9.62 -1.14 19.74
N LYS A 186 -10.67 -0.37 20.02
CA LYS A 186 -12.00 -0.60 19.43
C LYS A 186 -11.98 -0.28 17.92
N PRO A 187 -12.21 -1.28 17.04
CA PRO A 187 -12.18 -1.06 15.60
C PRO A 187 -13.43 -0.30 15.15
N ALA A 188 -13.28 0.86 14.51
CA ALA A 188 -14.38 1.57 13.86
C ALA A 188 -14.78 0.89 12.54
N GLN A 189 -13.78 0.41 11.81
CA GLN A 189 -13.95 -0.16 10.47
C GLN A 189 -12.84 -1.15 10.16
N ILE A 190 -13.19 -2.24 9.49
CA ILE A 190 -12.27 -3.21 8.92
C ILE A 190 -12.49 -3.21 7.41
N GLU A 191 -11.44 -2.97 6.64
CA GLU A 191 -11.48 -2.99 5.16
C GLU A 191 -10.65 -4.17 4.66
N PHE A 192 -11.22 -4.95 3.75
CA PHE A 192 -10.50 -5.95 2.97
C PHE A 192 -10.39 -5.47 1.53
N SER A 193 -9.19 -5.56 0.95
CA SER A 193 -8.96 -5.24 -0.45
C SER A 193 -8.12 -6.29 -1.17
N PHE A 194 -8.45 -6.55 -2.42
CA PHE A 194 -7.82 -7.54 -3.28
C PHE A 194 -8.21 -7.30 -4.74
N GLU A 195 -7.48 -7.89 -5.68
CA GLU A 195 -7.79 -7.88 -7.11
C GLU A 195 -8.30 -9.26 -7.54
N ALA A 196 -9.48 -9.31 -8.17
CA ALA A 196 -10.09 -10.56 -8.63
C ALA A 196 -10.98 -10.37 -9.87
N CYS A 197 -11.11 -11.40 -10.70
CA CYS A 197 -12.06 -11.45 -11.83
C CYS A 197 -12.55 -12.88 -12.05
N SER A 198 -13.36 -13.12 -13.09
CA SER A 198 -13.77 -14.49 -13.45
C SER A 198 -12.61 -15.24 -14.12
N GLU A 199 -12.80 -16.54 -14.38
CA GLU A 199 -11.84 -17.42 -15.06
C GLU A 199 -12.47 -18.05 -16.31
N ALA A 200 -11.87 -17.79 -17.48
CA ALA A 200 -12.26 -18.33 -18.77
C ALA A 200 -11.04 -18.90 -19.50
N PRO A 201 -11.20 -19.90 -20.40
CA PRO A 201 -10.10 -20.37 -21.23
C PRO A 201 -9.44 -19.22 -22.01
N GLY A 202 -8.17 -18.92 -21.68
CA GLY A 202 -7.48 -17.74 -22.19
C GLY A 202 -7.91 -16.47 -21.46
N TYR A 203 -8.76 -15.66 -22.09
CA TYR A 203 -9.52 -14.59 -21.45
C TYR A 203 -10.83 -14.35 -22.21
N ASN A 204 -11.84 -13.85 -21.52
CA ASN A 204 -13.09 -13.41 -22.13
C ASN A 204 -13.73 -12.30 -21.29
N ASN A 205 -13.68 -11.07 -21.83
CA ASN A 205 -14.21 -9.88 -21.16
C ASN A 205 -15.74 -9.91 -20.92
N ASN A 206 -16.46 -10.90 -21.46
CA ASN A 206 -17.89 -11.14 -21.25
C ASN A 206 -18.13 -12.56 -20.73
N TRP A 207 -17.58 -12.87 -19.55
CA TRP A 207 -17.67 -14.17 -18.89
C TRP A 207 -18.04 -13.97 -17.41
N PRO A 208 -19.31 -13.68 -17.10
CA PRO A 208 -19.67 -13.28 -15.75
C PRO A 208 -19.43 -14.38 -14.72
N SER A 209 -19.04 -13.99 -13.52
CA SER A 209 -18.95 -14.91 -12.37
C SER A 209 -19.45 -14.26 -11.08
N ASP A 210 -20.26 -15.01 -10.33
CA ASP A 210 -20.73 -14.65 -9.01
C ASP A 210 -19.72 -15.14 -7.97
N ILE A 211 -18.95 -14.21 -7.39
CA ILE A 211 -17.94 -14.50 -6.37
C ILE A 211 -18.49 -14.09 -5.00
N THR A 212 -18.57 -15.04 -4.08
CA THR A 212 -19.05 -14.83 -2.72
C THR A 212 -17.89 -14.55 -1.77
N PHE A 213 -18.03 -13.49 -0.98
CA PHE A 213 -17.16 -13.13 0.13
C PHE A 213 -17.84 -13.46 1.47
N GLU A 214 -17.14 -14.19 2.33
CA GLU A 214 -17.61 -14.54 3.67
C GLU A 214 -16.56 -14.22 4.74
N LEU A 215 -17.05 -13.94 5.95
CA LEU A 215 -16.26 -13.85 7.16
C LEU A 215 -16.81 -14.81 8.20
N ASN A 216 -15.96 -15.66 8.80
CA ASN A 216 -16.38 -16.72 9.73
C ASN A 216 -17.55 -17.57 9.18
N HIS A 217 -17.50 -17.94 7.89
CA HIS A 217 -18.54 -18.70 7.18
C HIS A 217 -19.93 -18.03 7.16
N LYS A 218 -19.99 -16.72 7.39
CA LYS A 218 -21.18 -15.90 7.20
C LYS A 218 -21.03 -15.08 5.93
N LYS A 219 -21.98 -15.25 5.02
CA LYS A 219 -22.04 -14.51 3.77
C LYS A 219 -22.15 -13.01 4.00
N VAL A 220 -21.17 -12.26 3.48
CA VAL A 220 -21.17 -10.80 3.49
C VAL A 220 -21.76 -10.27 2.19
N VAL A 221 -21.27 -10.75 1.04
CA VAL A 221 -21.76 -10.30 -0.27
C VAL A 221 -21.42 -11.34 -1.33
N THR A 222 -22.27 -11.45 -2.36
CA THR A 222 -21.87 -12.05 -3.64
C THR A 222 -21.81 -10.92 -4.65
N PHE A 223 -20.65 -10.71 -5.26
CA PHE A 223 -20.46 -9.68 -6.27
C PHE A 223 -20.22 -10.31 -7.64
N LEU A 224 -20.77 -9.67 -8.66
CA LEU A 224 -20.62 -10.07 -10.05
C LEU A 224 -19.36 -9.43 -10.63
N THR A 225 -18.47 -10.24 -11.20
CA THR A 225 -17.44 -9.78 -12.15
C THR A 225 -17.97 -9.96 -13.56
N LYS A 226 -17.62 -9.08 -14.50
CA LYS A 226 -18.19 -9.12 -15.87
C LYS A 226 -17.46 -10.09 -16.79
N GLY A 227 -16.21 -10.41 -16.49
CA GLY A 227 -15.38 -11.24 -17.35
C GLY A 227 -14.00 -11.49 -16.81
N ASP A 228 -13.28 -12.29 -17.58
CA ASP A 228 -11.88 -12.62 -17.43
C ASP A 228 -11.13 -11.64 -18.34
N TYR A 229 -10.34 -10.75 -17.73
CA TYR A 229 -9.90 -9.56 -18.41
C TYR A 229 -8.54 -9.73 -19.09
N GLY A 230 -8.53 -9.47 -20.40
CA GLY A 230 -7.33 -9.47 -21.22
C GLY A 230 -7.37 -8.40 -22.32
N GLY A 231 -6.56 -8.57 -23.36
CA GLY A 231 -6.44 -7.60 -24.47
C GLY A 231 -5.52 -6.41 -24.18
N ARG A 232 -5.04 -6.28 -22.94
CA ARG A 232 -3.86 -5.49 -22.58
C ARG A 232 -3.09 -6.22 -21.48
N LYS A 233 -1.78 -6.00 -21.41
CA LYS A 233 -0.95 -6.56 -20.34
C LYS A 233 -1.28 -5.91 -18.99
N GLY A 234 -1.36 -6.72 -17.94
CA GLY A 234 -1.44 -6.25 -16.56
C GLY A 234 -0.16 -5.52 -16.15
N ILE A 235 -0.26 -4.48 -15.33
CA ILE A 235 0.87 -3.61 -14.97
C ILE A 235 2.02 -4.40 -14.32
N TYR A 236 1.69 -5.37 -13.48
CA TYR A 236 2.66 -6.14 -12.70
C TYR A 236 2.95 -7.53 -13.25
N ASN A 237 2.26 -7.96 -14.32
CA ASN A 237 2.42 -9.30 -14.89
C ASN A 237 3.87 -9.59 -15.29
N PRO A 238 4.39 -10.77 -14.93
CA PRO A 238 5.77 -11.14 -15.26
C PRO A 238 5.92 -11.34 -16.78
N SER A 239 7.16 -11.26 -17.26
CA SER A 239 7.45 -11.32 -18.71
C SER A 239 7.16 -12.67 -19.35
N TRP A 240 7.15 -13.75 -18.56
CA TRP A 240 6.87 -15.10 -19.04
C TRP A 240 5.38 -15.40 -19.19
N TRP A 241 4.52 -14.59 -18.56
CA TRP A 241 3.07 -14.76 -18.62
C TRP A 241 2.55 -14.39 -20.01
N SER A 242 1.79 -15.30 -20.62
CA SER A 242 1.28 -15.10 -21.98
C SER A 242 0.22 -14.01 -22.01
N GLU A 243 0.24 -13.16 -23.04
CA GLU A 243 -0.80 -12.13 -23.28
C GLU A 243 -2.14 -12.75 -23.68
N SER A 244 -2.17 -14.04 -24.01
CA SER A 244 -3.40 -14.80 -24.29
C SER A 244 -4.18 -15.23 -23.05
N ASN A 245 -3.57 -15.12 -21.87
CA ASN A 245 -4.18 -15.52 -20.59
C ASN A 245 -4.83 -14.31 -19.90
N THR A 246 -5.51 -14.53 -18.78
CA THR A 246 -5.99 -13.43 -17.91
C THR A 246 -4.86 -12.46 -17.60
N GLN A 247 -5.15 -11.16 -17.60
CA GLN A 247 -4.14 -10.12 -17.43
C GLN A 247 -4.33 -9.30 -16.17
N PHE A 248 -5.58 -9.03 -15.76
CA PHE A 248 -5.88 -8.20 -14.59
C PHE A 248 -7.28 -8.50 -14.07
N GLY A 249 -7.57 -8.00 -12.88
CA GLY A 249 -8.86 -8.14 -12.22
C GLY A 249 -9.55 -6.81 -11.94
N GLU A 250 -10.70 -6.90 -11.28
CA GLU A 250 -11.34 -5.78 -10.64
C GLU A 250 -10.80 -5.63 -9.22
N TYR A 251 -10.46 -4.40 -8.84
CA TYR A 251 -10.10 -4.09 -7.47
C TYR A 251 -11.35 -4.04 -6.59
N LYS A 252 -11.39 -4.90 -5.58
CA LYS A 252 -12.48 -5.00 -4.62
C LYS A 252 -12.09 -4.38 -3.30
N LYS A 253 -13.03 -3.66 -2.70
CA LYS A 253 -12.96 -3.08 -1.36
C LYS A 253 -14.24 -3.36 -0.63
N ILE A 254 -14.13 -4.07 0.49
CA ILE A 254 -15.27 -4.43 1.32
C ILE A 254 -14.99 -3.96 2.74
N HIS A 255 -15.89 -3.16 3.28
CA HIS A 255 -15.80 -2.57 4.60
C HIS A 255 -16.79 -3.25 5.55
N VAL A 256 -16.36 -3.56 6.76
CA VAL A 256 -17.19 -4.08 7.85
C VAL A 256 -17.15 -3.05 8.99
N THR A 257 -18.32 -2.68 9.48
CA THR A 257 -18.49 -1.67 10.53
C THR A 257 -19.44 -2.17 11.61
N HIS A 258 -19.68 -1.37 12.64
CA HIS A 258 -20.74 -1.60 13.63
C HIS A 258 -22.17 -1.45 13.08
N HIS A 259 -22.35 -1.03 11.82
CA HIS A 259 -23.66 -0.74 11.21
C HIS A 259 -24.00 -1.60 9.99
N GLY A 260 -23.06 -2.42 9.54
CA GLY A 260 -23.21 -3.29 8.38
C GLY A 260 -21.92 -3.47 7.60
N CYS A 261 -22.04 -4.20 6.49
CA CYS A 261 -20.99 -4.35 5.50
C CYS A 261 -21.29 -3.52 4.25
N TYR A 262 -20.24 -2.99 3.62
CA TYR A 262 -20.33 -2.10 2.48
C TYR A 262 -19.33 -2.49 1.39
N MET A 263 -19.74 -2.39 0.14
CA MET A 263 -18.89 -2.52 -1.04
C MET A 263 -19.23 -1.36 -1.99
N ASP A 264 -18.23 -0.67 -2.53
CA ASP A 264 -18.44 0.51 -3.39
C ASP A 264 -19.36 1.58 -2.78
N ASN A 265 -19.23 1.81 -1.46
CA ASN A 265 -20.05 2.71 -0.64
C ASN A 265 -21.55 2.35 -0.58
N GLN A 266 -21.95 1.16 -1.01
CA GLN A 266 -23.31 0.65 -0.89
C GLN A 266 -23.38 -0.41 0.20
N LYS A 267 -24.43 -0.38 1.04
CA LYS A 267 -24.64 -1.42 2.05
C LYS A 267 -25.01 -2.72 1.36
N VAL A 268 -24.27 -3.78 1.64
CA VAL A 268 -24.44 -5.11 1.02
C VAL A 268 -24.90 -6.18 2.02
N SER A 269 -24.70 -5.95 3.31
CA SER A 269 -25.18 -6.83 4.39
C SER A 269 -25.40 -6.06 5.69
N ASP A 270 -26.29 -6.58 6.53
CA ASP A 270 -26.53 -6.10 7.90
C ASP A 270 -25.56 -6.71 8.92
N GLU A 271 -24.71 -7.64 8.52
CA GLU A 271 -23.65 -8.20 9.36
C GLU A 271 -22.67 -7.10 9.83
N THR A 272 -22.25 -7.16 11.09
CA THR A 272 -21.36 -6.21 11.77
C THR A 272 -20.10 -6.90 12.28
N ILE A 273 -19.15 -6.12 12.79
CA ILE A 273 -17.95 -6.64 13.46
C ILE A 273 -18.33 -7.65 14.56
N GLU A 274 -19.37 -7.36 15.34
CA GLU A 274 -19.90 -8.21 16.40
C GLU A 274 -20.64 -9.42 15.87
N SER A 275 -21.58 -9.24 14.92
CA SER A 275 -22.37 -10.38 14.45
C SER A 275 -21.52 -11.39 13.70
N LEU A 276 -20.44 -10.95 13.05
CA LEU A 276 -19.46 -11.82 12.40
C LEU A 276 -18.51 -12.51 13.40
N GLY A 277 -18.50 -12.12 14.68
CA GLY A 277 -17.65 -12.74 15.71
C GLY A 277 -16.16 -12.53 15.47
N LEU A 278 -15.76 -11.40 14.87
CA LEU A 278 -14.36 -11.14 14.49
C LEU A 278 -13.42 -10.98 15.71
N LEU A 279 -13.99 -10.74 16.89
CA LEU A 279 -13.27 -10.55 18.15
C LEU A 279 -13.25 -11.80 19.04
N ASP A 280 -13.96 -12.87 18.68
CA ASP A 280 -14.32 -13.94 19.62
C ASP A 280 -13.19 -14.95 19.91
N ASN A 281 -12.22 -15.09 19.00
CA ASN A 281 -11.14 -16.09 19.08
C ASN A 281 -9.74 -15.45 18.96
N TYR A 282 -8.71 -16.20 18.55
CA TYR A 282 -7.38 -15.64 18.20
C TYR A 282 -7.26 -15.25 16.72
N PHE A 283 -8.23 -15.69 15.92
CA PHE A 283 -8.31 -15.48 14.48
C PHE A 283 -9.78 -15.46 14.03
N PHE A 284 -10.00 -15.02 12.80
CA PHE A 284 -11.26 -15.18 12.07
C PHE A 284 -10.97 -15.62 10.63
N SER A 285 -11.94 -16.29 10.00
CA SER A 285 -11.82 -16.77 8.62
C SER A 285 -12.25 -15.70 7.62
N PHE A 286 -11.45 -15.51 6.58
CA PHE A 286 -11.76 -14.76 5.36
C PHE A 286 -11.91 -15.77 4.22
N ILE A 287 -13.02 -15.76 3.49
CA ILE A 287 -13.31 -16.76 2.47
C ILE A 287 -13.75 -16.08 1.18
N LEU A 288 -13.13 -16.49 0.07
CA LEU A 288 -13.61 -16.20 -1.28
C LEU A 288 -13.98 -17.50 -1.96
N LYS A 289 -15.16 -17.53 -2.60
CA LYS A 289 -15.68 -18.74 -3.23
C LYS A 289 -16.53 -18.46 -4.45
N VAL A 290 -16.64 -19.48 -5.29
CA VAL A 290 -17.62 -19.57 -6.37
C VAL A 290 -18.51 -20.75 -6.05
N ASP A 291 -19.74 -20.45 -5.62
CA ASP A 291 -20.71 -21.45 -5.20
C ASP A 291 -21.25 -22.26 -6.38
N ASP A 292 -21.58 -23.53 -6.14
CA ASP A 292 -22.11 -24.46 -7.15
C ASP A 292 -23.51 -24.08 -7.67
N ASP A 293 -24.27 -23.35 -6.86
CA ASP A 293 -25.64 -22.91 -7.10
C ASP A 293 -25.73 -21.43 -7.49
N SER A 294 -24.60 -20.76 -7.72
CA SER A 294 -24.53 -19.41 -8.28
C SER A 294 -25.22 -19.31 -9.64
N GLN A 295 -25.79 -18.13 -9.93
CA GLN A 295 -26.43 -17.88 -11.23
C GLN A 295 -25.38 -17.87 -12.36
N HIS A 296 -24.19 -17.31 -12.08
CA HIS A 296 -23.06 -17.26 -12.99
C HIS A 296 -21.87 -17.98 -12.39
N ILE A 297 -21.55 -19.17 -12.91
CA ILE A 297 -20.42 -19.98 -12.46
C ILE A 297 -19.26 -19.80 -13.44
N GLY A 298 -18.70 -18.59 -13.46
CA GLY A 298 -17.63 -18.20 -14.37
C GLY A 298 -16.23 -18.36 -13.77
N GLY A 299 -16.08 -19.06 -12.64
CA GLY A 299 -14.79 -19.20 -11.96
C GLY A 299 -14.25 -17.92 -11.33
N MET A 300 -13.03 -17.99 -10.80
CA MET A 300 -12.38 -16.87 -10.15
C MET A 300 -10.88 -16.91 -10.42
N ASN A 301 -10.33 -15.75 -10.79
CA ASN A 301 -8.92 -15.41 -10.66
C ASN A 301 -8.71 -14.55 -9.41
N LEU A 302 -7.67 -14.84 -8.63
CA LEU A 302 -7.21 -14.02 -7.50
C LEU A 302 -5.75 -13.63 -7.74
N PHE A 303 -5.51 -12.32 -7.83
CA PHE A 303 -4.21 -11.74 -8.17
C PHE A 303 -3.46 -11.36 -6.89
N GLY A 304 -2.16 -11.69 -6.86
CA GLY A 304 -1.23 -11.31 -5.81
C GLY A 304 -0.28 -10.23 -6.28
N LYS A 305 0.62 -9.78 -5.40
CA LYS A 305 1.47 -8.59 -5.59
C LYS A 305 2.36 -8.53 -6.85
N HIS A 306 2.49 -9.63 -7.59
CA HIS A 306 3.31 -9.75 -8.80
C HIS A 306 2.49 -10.06 -10.07
N PHE A 307 1.17 -9.94 -10.03
CA PHE A 307 0.28 -10.07 -11.17
C PHE A 307 -0.80 -8.98 -11.12
N GLY A 308 -1.50 -8.79 -12.23
CA GLY A 308 -2.59 -7.86 -12.35
C GLY A 308 -2.14 -6.40 -12.39
N ASP A 309 -3.03 -5.53 -11.94
CA ASP A 309 -2.83 -4.08 -11.93
C ASP A 309 -2.51 -3.52 -10.55
N TYR A 310 -2.58 -4.33 -9.50
CA TYR A 310 -2.36 -3.90 -8.13
C TYR A 310 -1.25 -4.72 -7.48
N ALA A 311 -0.16 -4.05 -7.08
CA ALA A 311 0.97 -4.69 -6.38
C ALA A 311 0.66 -4.99 -4.91
N GLN A 312 -0.41 -5.74 -4.64
CA GLN A 312 -0.81 -6.22 -3.33
C GLN A 312 -1.40 -7.64 -3.41
N ASP A 313 -1.36 -8.35 -2.27
CA ASP A 313 -2.15 -9.56 -2.07
C ASP A 313 -3.52 -9.19 -1.47
N ILE A 314 -4.09 -10.03 -0.61
CA ILE A 314 -5.25 -9.64 0.21
C ILE A 314 -4.74 -8.74 1.34
N VAL A 315 -5.29 -7.53 1.44
CA VAL A 315 -4.92 -6.57 2.49
C VAL A 315 -6.10 -6.34 3.40
N MET A 316 -5.90 -6.58 4.69
CA MET A 316 -6.80 -6.12 5.74
C MET A 316 -6.27 -4.80 6.31
N LYS A 317 -7.13 -3.79 6.42
CA LYS A 317 -6.88 -2.53 7.10
C LYS A 317 -7.86 -2.37 8.25
N VAL A 318 -7.35 -2.08 9.43
CA VAL A 318 -8.16 -1.80 10.63
C VAL A 318 -8.03 -0.33 10.98
N GLU A 319 -9.15 0.38 10.99
CA GLU A 319 -9.28 1.73 11.52
C GLU A 319 -9.96 1.65 12.90
N TYR A 320 -9.49 2.45 13.84
CA TYR A 320 -9.99 2.44 15.22
C TYR A 320 -10.91 3.62 15.47
N GLU A 321 -11.80 3.47 16.45
CA GLU A 321 -12.64 4.57 16.92
C GLU A 321 -11.77 5.70 17.46
N ASN A 322 -12.26 6.93 17.31
CA ASN A 322 -11.63 8.08 17.92
C ASN A 322 -11.86 8.00 19.43
N SER A 323 -10.80 7.86 20.22
CA SER A 323 -10.85 8.02 21.68
C SER A 323 -11.12 9.46 22.09
#